data_AF-A0AAP0AY08-F1
#
_entry.id   AF-A0AAP0AY08-F1
#
_cell.length_a   1.000
_cell.length_b   1.000
_cell.length_c   1.000
_cell.angle_alpha   90.00
_cell.angle_beta   90.00
_cell.angle_gamma   90.00
#
_symmetry.space_group_name_H-M   'P 1'
#
loop_
_entity.id
_entity.type
_entity.pdbx_description
1 polymer ?
#
loop_
_entity_poly.entity_id
_entity_poly.type
_entity_poly.pdbx_seq_one_letter_code
_entity_poly.pdbx_strand_id
1 'polypeptide(L)'
;MQPRFCMEVGCGSGYVITSLATMLRHESSAVQYFATDINPHAVETTSATLEAHGLQAEIICTDIASGIGKRLSGMMDVIVVNPPYVPTQRKKLVIKELLPPGQEVRMVER
;
A
#
# COMPACT_ATOMS: atom_id res chain seq x y z
N MET A 1 3.08 -14.78 11.40
CA MET A 1 1.76 -14.13 11.34
C MET A 1 1.39 -14.03 9.86
N GLN A 2 0.20 -14.47 9.46
CA GLN A 2 -0.30 -14.27 8.10
C GLN A 2 -0.95 -12.88 8.04
N PRO A 3 -0.57 -12.00 7.09
CA PRO A 3 -1.16 -10.68 6.99
C PRO A 3 -2.60 -10.78 6.47
N ARG A 4 -3.50 -9.97 7.01
CA ARG A 4 -4.90 -9.85 6.54
C ARG A 4 -5.13 -8.56 5.78
N PHE A 5 -4.42 -7.49 6.13
CA PHE A 5 -4.54 -6.18 5.50
C PHE A 5 -3.17 -5.68 5.07
N CYS A 6 -3.01 -5.46 3.76
CA CYS A 6 -1.78 -4.99 3.14
C CYS A 6 -2.06 -3.70 2.37
N MET A 7 -1.16 -2.72 2.47
CA MET A 7 -1.29 -1.45 1.78
C MET A 7 -0.01 -1.06 1.06
N GLU A 8 -0.14 -0.47 -0.13
CA GLU A 8 0.93 0.30 -0.78
C GLU A 8 0.60 1.80 -0.76
N VAL A 9 1.58 2.63 -0.41
CA VAL A 9 1.49 4.10 -0.50
C VAL A 9 2.38 4.61 -1.62
N GLY A 10 1.79 5.36 -2.55
CA GLY A 10 2.44 5.82 -3.77
C GLY A 10 2.58 4.69 -4.78
N CYS A 11 1.46 4.08 -5.18
CA CYS A 11 1.47 2.83 -5.94
C CYS A 11 1.98 2.95 -7.38
N GLY A 12 2.00 4.15 -7.99
CA GLY A 12 2.59 4.37 -9.31
C GLY A 12 2.04 3.42 -10.38
N SER A 13 2.87 2.49 -10.84
CA SER A 13 2.49 1.48 -11.84
C SER A 13 1.67 0.31 -11.28
N GLY A 14 1.62 0.15 -9.96
CA GLY A 14 0.93 -0.94 -9.27
C GLY A 14 1.71 -2.24 -9.17
N TYR A 15 2.94 -2.32 -9.66
CA TYR A 15 3.71 -3.57 -9.67
C TYR A 15 4.03 -4.10 -8.28
N VAL A 16 4.27 -3.23 -7.30
CA VAL A 16 4.66 -3.66 -5.94
C VAL A 16 3.46 -4.29 -5.23
N ILE A 17 2.29 -3.62 -5.18
CA ILE A 17 1.08 -4.21 -4.62
C ILE A 17 0.63 -5.46 -5.38
N THR A 18 0.75 -5.46 -6.72
CA THR A 18 0.42 -6.64 -7.55
C THR A 18 1.35 -7.82 -7.25
N SER A 19 2.66 -7.56 -7.06
CA SER A 19 3.63 -8.59 -6.71
C SER A 19 3.37 -9.14 -5.32
N LEU A 20 3.12 -8.26 -4.33
CA LEU A 20 2.76 -8.66 -2.97
C LEU A 20 1.50 -9.53 -2.96
N ALA A 21 0.47 -9.11 -3.70
CA ALA A 21 -0.75 -9.88 -3.83
C ALA A 21 -0.47 -11.24 -4.47
N THR A 22 0.26 -11.29 -5.59
CA THR A 22 0.65 -12.53 -6.27
C THR A 22 1.39 -13.51 -5.35
N MET A 23 2.36 -13.04 -4.56
CA MET A 23 3.11 -13.87 -3.62
C MET A 23 2.22 -14.47 -2.53
N LEU A 24 1.24 -13.71 -2.07
CA LEU A 24 0.32 -14.12 -1.00
C LEU A 24 -0.93 -14.85 -1.51
N ARG A 25 -1.16 -14.95 -2.83
CA ARG A 25 -2.33 -15.63 -3.44
C ARG A 25 -2.51 -17.08 -2.99
N HIS A 26 -1.41 -17.76 -2.65
CA HIS A 26 -1.43 -19.17 -2.26
C HIS A 26 -1.64 -19.37 -0.75
N GLU A 27 -1.66 -18.30 0.04
CA GLU A 27 -1.97 -18.36 1.47
C GLU A 27 -3.48 -18.57 1.68
N SER A 28 -3.86 -19.46 2.60
CA SER A 28 -5.26 -19.83 2.86
C SER A 28 -6.12 -18.70 3.47
N SER A 29 -5.51 -17.57 3.84
CA SER A 29 -6.18 -16.41 4.40
C SER A 29 -6.50 -15.38 3.30
N ALA A 30 -7.77 -14.99 3.17
CA ALA A 30 -8.18 -13.93 2.26
C ALA A 30 -7.59 -12.57 2.70
N VAL A 31 -6.48 -12.18 2.07
CA VAL A 31 -5.81 -10.89 2.29
C VAL A 31 -6.57 -9.79 1.54
N GLN A 32 -6.77 -8.66 2.20
CA GLN A 32 -7.32 -7.44 1.60
C GLN A 32 -6.18 -6.47 1.27
N TYR A 33 -6.18 -5.99 0.03
CA TYR A 33 -5.15 -5.09 -0.49
C TYR A 33 -5.69 -3.69 -0.67
N PHE A 34 -4.90 -2.71 -0.29
CA PHE A 34 -5.16 -1.29 -0.45
C PHE A 34 -4.00 -0.65 -1.20
N ALA A 35 -4.29 0.37 -2.00
CA ALA A 35 -3.26 1.15 -2.68
C ALA A 35 -3.67 2.62 -2.72
N THR A 36 -2.72 3.52 -2.47
CA THR A 36 -2.94 4.96 -2.61
C THR A 36 -1.94 5.59 -3.54
N ASP A 37 -2.37 6.61 -4.28
CA ASP A 37 -1.49 7.52 -4.99
C ASP A 37 -2.17 8.90 -5.10
N ILE A 38 -1.38 9.96 -5.17
CA ILE A 38 -1.90 11.31 -5.40
C ILE A 38 -2.17 11.56 -6.88
N ASN A 39 -1.50 10.82 -7.77
CA ASN A 39 -1.66 10.93 -9.20
C ASN A 39 -2.83 10.04 -9.68
N PRO A 40 -3.92 10.61 -10.23
CA PRO A 40 -5.03 9.81 -10.74
C PRO A 40 -4.62 8.85 -11.85
N HIS A 41 -3.62 9.20 -12.67
CA HIS A 41 -3.10 8.27 -13.69
C HIS A 41 -2.40 7.06 -13.08
N ALA A 42 -1.78 7.19 -11.91
CA ALA A 42 -1.19 6.07 -11.19
C ALA A 42 -2.28 5.13 -10.65
N VAL A 43 -3.40 5.68 -10.19
CA VAL A 43 -4.57 4.90 -9.76
C VAL A 43 -5.15 4.09 -10.93
N GLU A 44 -5.35 4.73 -12.08
CA GLU A 44 -5.81 4.05 -13.32
C GLU A 44 -4.83 2.96 -13.76
N THR A 45 -3.53 3.29 -13.80
CA THR A 45 -2.46 2.35 -14.19
C THR A 45 -2.41 1.16 -13.23
N THR A 46 -2.50 1.40 -11.93
CA THR A 46 -2.51 0.35 -10.90
C THR A 46 -3.72 -0.56 -11.06
N SER A 47 -4.90 0.01 -11.35
CA SER A 47 -6.11 -0.78 -11.62
C SER A 47 -5.92 -1.70 -12.82
N ALA A 48 -5.40 -1.17 -13.94
CA ALA A 48 -5.14 -1.97 -15.14
C ALA A 48 -4.10 -3.07 -14.89
N THR A 49 -3.05 -2.78 -14.12
CA THR A 49 -2.04 -3.77 -13.73
C THR A 49 -2.64 -4.90 -12.90
N LEU A 50 -3.47 -4.58 -11.90
CA LEU A 50 -4.14 -5.59 -11.07
C LEU A 50 -5.10 -6.46 -11.90
N GLU A 51 -5.90 -5.84 -12.77
CA GLU A 51 -6.84 -6.53 -13.66
C GLU A 51 -6.10 -7.50 -14.60
N ALA A 52 -4.99 -7.07 -15.20
CA ALA A 52 -4.17 -7.91 -16.07
C ALA A 52 -3.61 -9.16 -15.37
N HIS A 53 -3.53 -9.16 -14.03
CA HIS A 53 -3.05 -10.29 -13.22
C HIS A 53 -4.19 -11.06 -12.54
N GLY A 54 -5.46 -10.69 -12.78
CA GLY A 54 -6.63 -11.29 -12.13
C GLY A 54 -6.66 -11.03 -10.62
N LEU A 55 -6.18 -9.85 -10.19
CA LEU A 55 -6.08 -9.43 -8.79
C LEU A 55 -7.01 -8.23 -8.53
N GLN A 56 -7.33 -8.00 -7.25
CA GLN A 56 -8.17 -6.88 -6.81
C GLN A 56 -7.57 -6.20 -5.59
N ALA A 57 -7.73 -4.90 -5.52
CA ALA A 57 -7.37 -4.05 -4.38
C ALA A 57 -8.31 -2.84 -4.31
N GLU A 58 -8.46 -2.26 -3.12
CA GLU A 58 -9.10 -0.96 -2.95
C GLU A 58 -8.08 0.15 -3.27
N ILE A 59 -8.26 0.83 -4.40
CA ILE A 59 -7.33 1.87 -4.88
C ILE A 59 -7.95 3.25 -4.66
N ILE A 60 -7.22 4.14 -3.98
CA ILE A 60 -7.75 5.42 -3.51
C ILE A 60 -6.82 6.54 -3.95
N CYS A 61 -7.36 7.49 -4.74
CA CYS A 61 -6.63 8.69 -5.15
C CYS A 61 -6.57 9.67 -3.96
N THR A 62 -5.44 9.74 -3.26
CA THR A 62 -5.28 10.57 -2.05
C THR A 62 -3.81 10.88 -1.76
N ASP A 63 -3.55 11.95 -0.99
CA ASP A 63 -2.22 12.24 -0.46
C ASP A 63 -1.88 11.28 0.69
N ILE A 64 -0.96 10.33 0.44
CA ILE A 64 -0.47 9.31 1.39
C ILE A 64 -1.62 8.43 1.91
N ALA A 65 -2.26 8.85 3.01
CA ALA A 65 -3.38 8.18 3.65
C ALA A 65 -4.40 9.20 4.19
N SER A 66 -4.39 10.41 3.63
CA SER A 66 -5.31 11.47 4.02
C SER A 66 -6.76 11.01 3.78
N GLY A 67 -7.62 11.21 4.78
CA GLY A 67 -9.02 10.81 4.72
C GLY A 67 -9.34 9.35 5.08
N ILE A 68 -8.36 8.44 5.12
CA ILE A 68 -8.57 7.02 5.45
C ILE A 68 -7.98 6.59 6.79
N GLY A 69 -7.10 7.40 7.37
CA GLY A 69 -6.42 7.14 8.65
C GLY A 69 -7.34 6.71 9.79
N LYS A 70 -8.50 7.36 9.97
CA LYS A 70 -9.45 7.00 11.03
C LYS A 70 -10.13 5.65 10.81
N ARG A 71 -10.48 5.32 9.56
CA ARG A 71 -11.20 4.09 9.22
C ARG A 71 -10.28 2.87 9.29
N LEU A 72 -9.02 3.05 8.93
CA LEU A 72 -8.01 1.99 8.83
C LEU A 72 -7.02 2.00 10.00
N SER A 73 -7.30 2.76 11.06
CA SER A 73 -6.37 2.92 12.18
C SER A 73 -6.11 1.59 12.88
N GLY A 74 -4.83 1.23 13.03
CA GLY A 74 -4.42 -0.02 13.65
C GLY A 74 -4.78 -1.29 12.88
N MET A 75 -5.25 -1.18 11.62
CA MET A 75 -5.74 -2.33 10.84
C MET A 75 -4.69 -2.94 9.91
N MET A 76 -3.69 -2.17 9.47
CA MET A 76 -2.74 -2.61 8.46
C MET A 76 -1.65 -3.49 9.07
N ASP A 77 -1.53 -4.73 8.60
CA ASP A 77 -0.47 -5.64 9.02
C ASP A 77 0.85 -5.34 8.28
N VAL A 78 0.74 -4.88 7.03
CA VAL A 78 1.86 -4.53 6.15
C VAL A 78 1.56 -3.22 5.42
N ILE A 79 2.51 -2.29 5.45
CA ILE A 79 2.50 -1.08 4.62
C ILE A 79 3.80 -1.03 3.83
N VAL A 80 3.70 -0.96 2.52
CA VAL A 80 4.83 -0.80 1.60
C VAL A 80 4.87 0.63 1.10
N VAL A 81 6.04 1.26 1.17
CA VAL A 81 6.25 2.61 0.63
C VAL A 81 7.51 2.60 -0.20
N ASN A 82 7.40 2.99 -1.46
CA ASN A 82 8.52 3.19 -2.37
C ASN A 82 8.65 4.71 -2.68
N PRO A 83 9.19 5.51 -1.74
CA PRO A 83 9.22 6.96 -1.90
C PRO A 83 10.20 7.39 -3.01
N PRO A 84 10.04 8.62 -3.56
CA PRO A 84 10.98 9.15 -4.53
C PRO A 84 12.40 9.22 -3.95
N TYR A 85 13.35 8.60 -4.64
CA TYR A 85 14.75 8.46 -4.20
C TYR A 85 15.62 9.69 -4.45
N VAL A 86 15.09 10.70 -5.16
CA VAL A 86 15.83 11.94 -5.45
C VAL A 86 15.80 12.84 -4.20
N PRO A 87 16.94 13.45 -3.79
CA PRO A 87 17.00 14.38 -2.67
C PRO A 87 16.07 15.57 -2.87
N THR A 88 14.85 15.43 -2.40
CA THR A 88 13.85 16.47 -2.27
C THR A 88 13.48 16.55 -0.79
N GLN A 89 12.89 17.66 -0.34
CA GLN A 89 12.49 17.81 1.06
C GLN A 89 11.69 16.58 1.49
N ARG A 90 12.25 15.75 2.39
CA ARG A 90 11.60 14.51 2.86
C ARG A 90 10.28 14.90 3.55
N LYS A 91 9.16 14.75 2.84
CA LYS A 91 7.84 14.81 3.48
C LYS A 91 7.77 13.66 4.49
N LYS A 92 7.39 13.97 5.72
CA LYS A 92 7.18 12.97 6.76
C LYS A 92 5.98 12.11 6.36
N LEU A 93 6.21 10.83 6.10
CA LEU A 93 5.14 9.85 5.88
C LEU A 93 4.40 9.65 7.20
N VAL A 94 3.14 10.05 7.26
CA VAL A 94 2.26 9.87 8.43
C VAL A 94 1.42 8.62 8.21
N ILE A 95 2.02 7.45 8.44
CA ILE A 95 1.36 6.13 8.29
C ILE A 95 1.34 5.32 9.59
N LYS A 96 1.99 5.80 10.65
CA LYS A 96 2.12 5.06 11.92
C LYS A 96 0.76 4.73 12.57
N GLU A 97 -0.23 5.58 12.37
CA GLU A 97 -1.59 5.40 12.91
C GLU A 97 -2.35 4.23 12.25
N LEU A 98 -1.91 3.79 11.07
CA LEU A 98 -2.49 2.66 10.35
C LEU A 98 -1.98 1.31 10.87
N LEU A 99 -0.80 1.29 11.49
CA LEU A 99 -0.22 0.09 12.07
C LEU A 99 -0.78 -0.18 13.48
N PRO A 100 -0.97 -1.47 13.85
CA PRO A 100 -1.24 -1.87 15.22
C PRO A 100 -0.31 -1.21 16.26
N PRO A 101 -0.81 -0.95 17.49
CA PRO A 101 0.04 -0.43 18.56
C PRO A 101 1.28 -1.30 18.80
N GLY A 102 2.45 -0.65 18.93
CA GLY A 102 3.72 -1.33 19.17
C GLY A 102 4.42 -1.87 17.91
N GLN A 103 3.82 -1.75 16.72
CA GLN A 103 4.53 -2.01 15.46
C GLN A 103 5.35 -0.79 15.01
N GLU A 104 6.52 -1.06 14.44
CA GLU A 104 7.41 -0.06 13.86
C GLU A 104 7.42 -0.16 12.34
N VAL A 105 7.52 1.00 11.68
CA VAL A 105 7.76 1.07 10.24
C VAL A 105 9.20 0.63 9.99
N ARG A 106 9.38 -0.49 9.30
CA ARG A 106 10.70 -0.90 8.81
C ARG A 106 10.84 -0.46 7.37
N MET A 107 11.75 0.48 7.14
CA MET A 107 12.19 0.83 5.79
C MET A 107 13.09 -0.31 5.30
N VAL A 108 12.68 -0.98 4.22
CA VAL A 108 13.55 -1.93 3.53
C VAL A 108 14.34 -1.13 2.49
N GLU A 109 15.55 -0.75 2.84
CA GLU A 109 16.51 -0.19 1.90
C GLU A 109 17.13 -1.34 1.08
N ARG A 110 17.46 -1.07 -0.19
CA ARG A 110 18.17 -2.04 -1.05
C ARG A 110 19.62 -2.20 -0.62
#